data_AF-A0AAF0YET5-F1
#
_entry.id   AF-A0AAF0YET5-F1
#
_cell.length_a   1.000
_cell.length_b   1.000
_cell.length_c   1.000
_cell.angle_alpha   90.00
_cell.angle_beta   90.00
_cell.angle_gamma   90.00
#
_symmetry.space_group_name_H-M   'P 1'
#
loop_
_entity.id
_entity.type
_entity.pdbx_description
1 polymer ?
#
loop_
_entity_poly.entity_id
_entity_poly.type
_entity_poly.pdbx_seq_one_letter_code
_entity_poly.pdbx_strand_id
1 'polypeptide(L)'
;MHPTCSLVETCRRRRAGRDHDVVVVALVCVPARRNHKTQLPRSLASQHNNHFTPYQASTMPDLRATTFALVGASQLHSLVLYTNIGATAMGVVPLLRGRLADVSISPGDRVKAWASYYRAGMKWAVIPTALAAVVDIYIARSHPVTQVRQLATAAAVVGLTIIPITGFILPVNEKLLALEKDDSLKGVSSSDPAGKEADELVNEWERRHLVRYVSYIGGWGLSLAALVLGALVLEVNEVVVI
;
A
#
# COMPACT_ATOMS: atom_id res chain seq x y z
N MET A 1 -2.91 -40.37 -19.34
CA MET A 1 -4.31 -39.88 -19.41
C MET A 1 -4.24 -38.37 -19.47
N HIS A 2 -4.67 -37.76 -20.59
CA HIS A 2 -4.69 -36.31 -20.75
C HIS A 2 -5.94 -35.72 -20.07
N PRO A 3 -5.83 -34.58 -19.37
CA PRO A 3 -6.99 -33.89 -18.84
C PRO A 3 -7.87 -33.40 -20.01
N THR A 4 -9.14 -33.77 -20.00
CA THR A 4 -10.16 -33.22 -20.92
C THR A 4 -10.66 -31.90 -20.35
N CYS A 5 -10.32 -30.79 -21.00
CA CYS A 5 -10.94 -29.49 -20.72
C CYS A 5 -12.24 -29.38 -21.51
N SER A 6 -13.35 -29.16 -20.81
CA SER A 6 -14.65 -28.89 -21.41
C SER A 6 -14.96 -27.40 -21.26
N LEU A 7 -15.33 -26.73 -22.34
CA LEU A 7 -15.77 -25.34 -22.30
C LEU A 7 -17.19 -25.32 -21.73
N VAL A 8 -17.40 -24.72 -20.55
CA VAL A 8 -18.72 -24.59 -19.94
C VAL A 8 -19.38 -23.30 -20.43
N GLU A 9 -20.62 -23.42 -20.86
CA GLU A 9 -21.41 -22.41 -21.56
C GLU A 9 -21.65 -21.13 -20.74
N THR A 10 -21.55 -20.01 -21.44
CA THR A 10 -21.74 -18.62 -20.99
C THR A 10 -23.09 -18.37 -20.31
N CYS A 11 -23.10 -17.93 -19.05
CA CYS A 11 -24.31 -17.42 -18.40
C CYS A 11 -24.48 -15.92 -18.71
N ARG A 12 -25.40 -15.59 -19.62
CA ARG A 12 -25.67 -14.22 -20.07
C ARG A 12 -26.63 -13.52 -19.11
N ARG A 13 -26.12 -12.78 -18.12
CA ARG A 13 -26.95 -11.99 -17.19
C ARG A 13 -27.28 -10.63 -17.80
N ARG A 14 -28.47 -10.50 -18.41
CA ARG A 14 -29.01 -9.19 -18.82
C ARG A 14 -29.41 -8.39 -17.57
N ARG A 15 -28.68 -7.32 -17.25
CA ARG A 15 -29.19 -6.24 -16.40
C ARG A 15 -29.90 -5.24 -17.31
N ALA A 16 -31.15 -4.94 -17.00
CA ALA A 16 -31.89 -3.90 -17.70
C ALA A 16 -31.19 -2.54 -17.48
N GLY A 17 -30.72 -1.92 -18.58
CA GLY A 17 -30.46 -0.47 -18.60
C GLY A 17 -29.02 0.02 -18.66
N ARG A 18 -28.04 -0.76 -19.14
CA ARG A 18 -26.75 -0.22 -19.64
C ARG A 18 -25.99 -1.29 -20.44
N ASP A 19 -25.77 -1.02 -21.73
CA ASP A 19 -25.09 -1.93 -22.67
C ASP A 19 -23.58 -1.89 -22.49
N HIS A 20 -23.06 -2.75 -21.60
CA HIS A 20 -21.68 -3.20 -21.65
C HIS A 20 -21.67 -4.72 -21.50
N ASP A 21 -21.38 -5.43 -22.59
CA ASP A 21 -21.20 -6.87 -22.59
C ASP A 21 -19.85 -7.21 -21.94
N VAL A 22 -19.88 -7.65 -20.68
CA VAL A 22 -18.72 -8.24 -20.01
C VAL A 22 -18.82 -9.75 -20.17
N VAL A 23 -17.94 -10.33 -20.99
CA VAL A 23 -17.82 -11.78 -21.16
C VAL A 23 -16.74 -12.29 -20.21
N VAL A 24 -17.16 -13.01 -19.17
CA VAL A 24 -16.24 -13.71 -18.26
C VAL A 24 -16.13 -15.16 -18.76
N VAL A 25 -14.96 -15.54 -19.27
CA VAL A 25 -14.65 -16.92 -19.66
C VAL A 25 -13.91 -17.56 -18.49
N ALA A 26 -14.57 -18.50 -17.80
CA ALA A 26 -13.93 -19.30 -16.76
C ALA A 26 -13.53 -20.67 -17.33
N LEU A 27 -12.25 -21.01 -17.24
CA LEU A 27 -11.74 -22.34 -17.56
C LEU A 27 -11.74 -23.18 -16.28
N VAL A 28 -12.66 -24.14 -16.19
CA VAL A 28 -12.73 -25.07 -15.07
C VAL A 28 -12.03 -26.36 -15.44
N CYS A 29 -10.85 -26.59 -14.87
CA CYS A 29 -10.15 -27.87 -14.99
C CYS A 29 -10.58 -28.79 -13.85
N VAL A 30 -11.41 -29.80 -14.16
CA VAL A 30 -11.81 -30.82 -13.18
C VAL A 30 -10.73 -31.92 -13.15
N PRO A 31 -10.06 -32.16 -12.00
CA PRO A 31 -9.10 -33.26 -11.90
C PRO A 31 -9.81 -34.62 -11.98
N ALA A 32 -9.23 -35.55 -12.74
CA ALA A 32 -9.77 -36.89 -12.96
C ALA A 32 -9.93 -37.65 -11.62
N ARG A 33 -11.18 -37.93 -11.25
CA ARG A 33 -11.55 -38.65 -10.02
C ARG A 33 -11.05 -40.10 -10.09
N ARG A 34 -10.02 -40.43 -9.30
CA ARG A 34 -9.52 -41.80 -9.14
C ARG A 34 -10.49 -42.60 -8.26
N ASN A 35 -11.28 -43.48 -8.86
CA ASN A 35 -12.15 -44.42 -8.12
C ASN A 35 -11.31 -45.52 -7.46
N HIS A 36 -10.83 -45.28 -6.23
CA HIS A 36 -10.37 -46.37 -5.36
C HIS A 36 -11.53 -46.83 -4.47
N LYS A 37 -12.08 -48.01 -4.79
CA LYS A 37 -12.95 -48.77 -3.89
C LYS A 37 -12.08 -49.35 -2.77
N THR A 38 -11.97 -48.67 -1.64
CA THR A 38 -11.34 -49.20 -0.44
C THR A 38 -12.43 -49.71 0.50
N GLN A 39 -12.47 -51.03 0.72
CA GLN A 39 -13.34 -51.67 1.70
C GLN A 39 -12.89 -51.27 3.12
N LEU A 40 -13.84 -50.79 3.93
CA LEU A 40 -13.63 -50.48 5.35
C LEU A 40 -13.77 -51.76 6.19
N PRO A 41 -12.82 -52.08 7.08
CA PRO A 41 -13.01 -53.12 8.08
C PRO A 41 -13.95 -52.61 9.18
N ARG A 42 -15.05 -53.35 9.38
CA ARG A 42 -15.91 -53.28 10.57
C ARG A 42 -15.21 -53.99 11.72
N SER A 43 -14.56 -53.27 12.63
CA SER A 43 -14.33 -53.82 13.97
C SER A 43 -13.95 -52.73 14.98
N LEU A 44 -14.52 -52.85 16.17
CA LEU A 44 -14.13 -52.23 17.45
C LEU A 44 -14.72 -50.84 17.75
N ALA A 45 -16.01 -50.90 18.06
CA ALA A 45 -16.59 -50.15 19.15
C ALA A 45 -15.92 -50.56 20.48
N SER A 46 -15.17 -49.66 21.11
CA SER A 46 -14.97 -49.63 22.57
C SER A 46 -14.26 -48.34 22.96
N GLN A 47 -14.88 -47.61 23.90
CA GLN A 47 -14.28 -46.66 24.84
C GLN A 47 -13.37 -45.55 24.29
N HIS A 48 -13.90 -44.34 24.26
CA HIS A 48 -13.31 -43.27 25.07
C HIS A 48 -14.36 -42.19 25.32
N ASN A 49 -14.63 -41.89 26.60
CA ASN A 49 -15.31 -40.66 27.02
C ASN A 49 -14.40 -39.49 26.64
N ASN A 50 -14.49 -39.07 25.38
CA ASN A 50 -13.91 -37.82 24.92
C ASN A 50 -14.77 -36.73 25.52
N HIS A 51 -14.26 -36.06 26.55
CA HIS A 51 -14.66 -34.70 26.85
C HIS A 51 -14.48 -33.90 25.56
N PHE A 52 -15.55 -33.82 24.78
CA PHE A 52 -15.75 -32.83 23.75
C PHE A 52 -15.83 -31.51 24.51
N THR A 53 -14.67 -30.93 24.85
CA THR A 53 -14.61 -29.49 25.00
C THR A 53 -15.14 -28.98 23.67
N PRO A 54 -16.31 -28.31 23.63
CA PRO A 54 -16.75 -27.70 22.39
C PRO A 54 -15.54 -26.91 21.91
N TYR A 55 -15.11 -27.19 20.69
CA TYR A 55 -14.15 -26.34 20.00
C TYR A 55 -14.82 -24.98 20.08
N GLN A 56 -14.44 -24.16 21.07
CA GLN A 56 -14.92 -22.80 21.18
C GLN A 56 -14.66 -22.28 19.79
N ALA A 57 -15.72 -21.83 19.11
CA ALA A 57 -15.61 -21.16 17.83
C ALA A 57 -14.75 -19.93 18.12
N SER A 58 -13.44 -20.16 18.14
CA SER A 58 -12.40 -19.27 18.58
C SER A 58 -12.27 -18.34 17.41
N THR A 59 -13.20 -17.38 17.37
CA THR A 59 -13.26 -16.20 16.52
C THR A 59 -12.29 -16.32 15.37
N MET A 60 -12.61 -17.21 14.41
CA MET A 60 -11.80 -17.28 13.21
C MET A 60 -11.86 -15.88 12.63
N PRO A 61 -10.70 -15.23 12.43
CA PRO A 61 -10.68 -13.87 11.94
C PRO A 61 -11.54 -13.80 10.70
N ASP A 62 -12.48 -12.85 10.67
CA ASP A 62 -13.37 -12.71 9.53
C ASP A 62 -12.53 -12.44 8.27
N LEU A 63 -12.47 -13.43 7.40
CA LEU A 63 -11.70 -13.38 6.15
C LEU A 63 -12.12 -12.17 5.30
N ARG A 64 -13.41 -11.78 5.38
CA ARG A 64 -13.91 -10.57 4.71
C ARG A 64 -13.30 -9.32 5.31
N ALA A 65 -13.29 -9.20 6.63
CA ALA A 65 -12.67 -8.06 7.33
C ALA A 65 -11.19 -7.93 6.99
N THR A 66 -10.44 -9.05 6.97
CA THR A 66 -9.01 -9.02 6.59
C THR A 66 -8.78 -8.70 5.11
N THR A 67 -9.69 -9.09 4.22
CA THR A 67 -9.66 -8.72 2.79
C THR A 67 -9.91 -7.23 2.60
N PHE A 68 -10.91 -6.65 3.27
CA PHE A 68 -11.14 -5.21 3.25
C PHE A 68 -9.95 -4.44 3.83
N ALA A 69 -9.33 -4.97 4.89
CA ALA A 69 -8.12 -4.39 5.44
C ALA A 69 -6.96 -4.39 4.43
N LEU A 70 -6.74 -5.49 3.68
CA LEU A 70 -5.72 -5.56 2.63
C LEU A 70 -5.93 -4.51 1.54
N VAL A 71 -7.17 -4.35 1.07
CA VAL A 71 -7.52 -3.30 0.10
C VAL A 71 -7.28 -1.92 0.69
N GLY A 72 -7.70 -1.69 1.94
CA GLY A 72 -7.51 -0.42 2.64
C GLY A 72 -6.04 -0.04 2.80
N ALA A 73 -5.20 -0.96 3.26
CA ALA A 73 -3.76 -0.75 3.41
C ALA A 73 -3.09 -0.42 2.07
N SER A 74 -3.40 -1.20 1.01
CA SER A 74 -2.85 -0.96 -0.32
C SER A 74 -3.25 0.42 -0.87
N GLN A 75 -4.50 0.84 -0.67
CA GLN A 75 -4.97 2.17 -1.06
C GLN A 75 -4.30 3.30 -0.27
N LEU A 76 -4.10 3.14 1.03
CA LEU A 76 -3.41 4.14 1.87
C LEU A 76 -1.94 4.31 1.44
N HIS A 77 -1.22 3.21 1.23
CA HIS A 77 0.15 3.26 0.71
C HIS A 77 0.21 3.87 -0.70
N SER A 78 -0.74 3.50 -1.57
CA SER A 78 -0.88 4.04 -2.93
C SER A 78 -1.09 5.56 -2.91
N LEU A 79 -2.00 6.05 -2.07
CA LEU A 79 -2.28 7.48 -1.89
C LEU A 79 -1.00 8.24 -1.52
N VAL A 80 -0.24 7.73 -0.55
CA VAL A 80 1.02 8.38 -0.14
C VAL A 80 2.03 8.33 -1.28
N LEU A 81 2.26 7.16 -1.88
CA LEU A 81 3.26 6.98 -2.92
C LEU A 81 3.00 7.89 -4.12
N TYR A 82 1.82 7.79 -4.73
CA TYR A 82 1.53 8.52 -5.97
C TYR A 82 1.34 10.01 -5.76
N THR A 83 0.86 10.46 -4.58
CA THR A 83 0.81 11.89 -4.26
C THR A 83 2.22 12.48 -4.18
N ASN A 84 3.16 11.76 -3.56
CA ASN A 84 4.54 12.21 -3.48
C ASN A 84 5.19 12.17 -4.89
N ILE A 85 5.02 11.07 -5.65
CA ILE A 85 5.54 10.97 -7.04
C ILE A 85 5.03 12.14 -7.88
N GLY A 86 3.73 12.44 -7.83
CA GLY A 86 3.15 13.57 -8.54
C GLY A 86 3.78 14.90 -8.14
N ALA A 87 3.98 15.13 -6.84
CA ALA A 87 4.65 16.33 -6.33
C ALA A 87 6.10 16.48 -6.81
N THR A 88 6.82 15.36 -6.97
CA THR A 88 8.24 15.35 -7.35
C THR A 88 8.49 15.31 -8.86
N ALA A 89 7.62 14.65 -9.62
CA ALA A 89 7.77 14.50 -11.06
C ALA A 89 7.22 15.70 -11.84
N MET A 90 6.05 16.22 -11.46
CA MET A 90 5.36 17.29 -12.20
C MET A 90 4.73 18.37 -11.29
N GLY A 91 5.01 18.34 -9.99
CA GLY A 91 4.38 19.23 -9.02
C GLY A 91 5.27 20.35 -8.54
N VAL A 92 5.21 20.60 -7.23
CA VAL A 92 5.91 21.73 -6.60
C VAL A 92 7.43 21.59 -6.68
N VAL A 93 7.98 20.37 -6.62
CA VAL A 93 9.45 20.21 -6.50
C VAL A 93 10.17 20.61 -7.78
N PRO A 94 9.71 20.20 -8.98
CA PRO A 94 10.26 20.74 -10.22
C PRO A 94 10.05 22.26 -10.36
N LEU A 95 8.92 22.81 -9.91
CA LEU A 95 8.65 24.25 -9.96
C LEU A 95 9.65 25.03 -9.10
N LEU A 96 9.87 24.61 -7.86
CA LEU A 96 10.84 25.22 -6.94
C LEU A 96 12.28 25.19 -7.48
N ARG A 97 12.59 24.24 -8.37
CA ARG A 97 13.92 24.09 -8.98
C ARG A 97 14.03 24.71 -10.37
N GLY A 98 12.99 25.40 -10.86
CA GLY A 98 12.98 25.94 -12.21
C GLY A 98 13.05 24.87 -13.32
N ARG A 99 12.58 23.64 -13.04
CA ARG A 99 12.59 22.53 -14.01
C ARG A 99 11.34 22.46 -14.90
N LEU A 100 10.24 23.10 -14.51
CA LEU A 100 8.95 23.01 -15.22
C LEU A 100 8.75 24.06 -16.32
N ALA A 101 9.53 25.15 -16.30
CA ALA A 101 9.55 26.22 -17.30
C ALA A 101 10.72 27.18 -17.00
N ASP A 102 11.07 28.06 -17.95
CA ASP A 102 11.97 29.22 -17.76
C ASP A 102 11.34 30.30 -16.85
N VAL A 103 10.88 29.88 -15.67
CA VAL A 103 10.30 30.76 -14.64
C VAL A 103 11.36 30.91 -13.55
N SER A 104 11.99 32.07 -13.50
CA SER A 104 12.88 32.43 -12.40
C SER A 104 12.05 32.82 -11.18
N ILE A 105 11.99 31.95 -10.17
CA ILE A 105 11.34 32.24 -8.89
C ILE A 105 12.38 32.83 -7.96
N SER A 106 12.06 33.98 -7.34
CA SER A 106 12.92 34.59 -6.32
C SER A 106 13.18 33.61 -5.16
N PRO A 107 14.36 33.64 -4.50
CA PRO A 107 14.63 32.77 -3.36
C PRO A 107 13.57 32.85 -2.27
N GLY A 108 13.09 34.05 -1.95
CA GLY A 108 12.03 34.26 -0.96
C GLY A 108 10.70 33.60 -1.34
N ASP A 109 10.24 33.78 -2.60
CA ASP A 109 9.01 33.15 -3.07
C ASP A 109 9.13 31.63 -3.14
N ARG A 110 10.32 31.12 -3.47
CA ARG A 110 10.63 29.69 -3.48
C ARG A 110 10.50 29.09 -2.08
N VAL A 111 11.13 29.69 -1.08
CA VAL A 111 11.05 29.24 0.32
C VAL A 111 9.60 29.31 0.82
N LYS A 112 8.87 30.38 0.49
CA LYS A 112 7.46 30.55 0.85
C LYS A 112 6.54 29.51 0.19
N ALA A 113 6.76 29.22 -1.08
CA ALA A 113 6.03 28.19 -1.82
C ALA A 113 6.32 26.80 -1.24
N TRP A 114 7.59 26.51 -0.94
CA TRP A 114 7.98 25.28 -0.24
C TRP A 114 7.29 25.17 1.13
N ALA A 115 7.29 26.22 1.94
CA ALA A 115 6.71 26.19 3.28
C ALA A 115 5.19 25.96 3.25
N SER A 116 4.52 26.59 2.29
CA SER A 116 3.08 26.41 2.05
C SER A 116 2.76 24.97 1.66
N TYR A 117 3.54 24.40 0.74
CA TYR A 117 3.44 23.00 0.36
C TYR A 117 3.72 22.07 1.55
N TYR A 118 4.77 22.30 2.32
CA TYR A 118 5.14 21.47 3.46
C TYR A 118 4.02 21.43 4.50
N ARG A 119 3.47 22.59 4.89
CA ARG A 119 2.37 22.69 5.86
C ARG A 119 1.11 21.95 5.39
N ALA A 120 0.77 22.05 4.11
CA ALA A 120 -0.38 21.35 3.53
C ALA A 120 -0.12 19.84 3.41
N GLY A 121 1.01 19.46 2.82
CA GLY A 121 1.36 18.08 2.48
C GLY A 121 1.66 17.20 3.69
N MET A 122 2.21 17.76 4.78
CA MET A 122 2.59 16.98 5.97
C MET A 122 1.41 16.19 6.54
N LYS A 123 0.22 16.79 6.64
CA LYS A 123 -0.98 16.09 7.15
C LYS A 123 -1.37 14.91 6.26
N TRP A 124 -1.32 15.11 4.95
CA TRP A 124 -1.68 14.13 3.94
C TRP A 124 -0.63 13.03 3.74
N ALA A 125 0.62 13.23 4.15
CA ALA A 125 1.63 12.19 4.16
C ALA A 125 1.61 11.38 5.46
N VAL A 126 1.54 12.04 6.61
CA VAL A 126 1.69 11.40 7.92
C VAL A 126 0.47 10.56 8.28
N ILE A 127 -0.74 11.10 8.12
CA ILE A 127 -1.97 10.41 8.55
C ILE A 127 -2.17 9.09 7.78
N PRO A 128 -2.13 9.06 6.44
CA PRO A 128 -2.33 7.81 5.71
C PRO A 128 -1.20 6.80 5.93
N THR A 129 0.05 7.25 6.10
CA THR A 129 1.17 6.37 6.45
C THR A 129 0.95 5.68 7.79
N ALA A 130 0.54 6.43 8.82
CA ALA A 130 0.27 5.88 10.15
C ALA A 130 -0.92 4.92 10.12
N LEU A 131 -2.00 5.28 9.43
CA LEU A 131 -3.17 4.41 9.25
C LEU A 131 -2.79 3.13 8.49
N ALA A 132 -2.00 3.23 7.42
CA ALA A 132 -1.55 2.06 6.66
C ALA A 132 -0.78 1.08 7.57
N ALA A 133 0.17 1.59 8.36
CA ALA A 133 0.93 0.75 9.30
C ALA A 133 0.03 0.07 10.35
N VAL A 134 -0.97 0.78 10.89
CA VAL A 134 -1.93 0.19 11.84
C VAL A 134 -2.75 -0.92 11.18
N VAL A 135 -3.22 -0.69 9.96
CA VAL A 135 -4.00 -1.69 9.19
C VAL A 135 -3.11 -2.90 8.85
N ASP A 136 -1.87 -2.70 8.43
CA ASP A 136 -0.91 -3.78 8.16
C ASP A 136 -0.60 -4.59 9.43
N ILE A 137 -0.48 -3.97 10.60
CA ILE A 137 -0.34 -4.67 11.89
C ILE A 137 -1.58 -5.51 12.20
N TYR A 138 -2.78 -4.99 11.92
CA TYR A 138 -4.01 -5.75 12.08
C TYR A 138 -4.05 -6.99 11.17
N ILE A 139 -3.67 -6.84 9.90
CA ILE A 139 -3.58 -7.94 8.92
C ILE A 139 -2.54 -8.97 9.37
N ALA A 140 -1.36 -8.52 9.81
CA ALA A 140 -0.28 -9.38 10.29
C ALA A 140 -0.69 -10.28 11.46
N ARG A 141 -1.63 -9.82 12.30
CA ARG A 141 -2.15 -10.59 13.44
C ARG A 141 -3.35 -11.46 13.07
N SER A 142 -4.18 -10.99 12.14
CA SER A 142 -5.52 -11.55 11.93
C SER A 142 -5.63 -12.39 10.66
N HIS A 143 -4.77 -12.25 9.67
CA HIS A 143 -4.96 -12.97 8.40
C HIS A 143 -4.65 -14.49 8.57
N PRO A 144 -5.46 -15.42 8.04
CA PRO A 144 -5.23 -16.86 8.25
C PRO A 144 -3.99 -17.40 7.52
N VAL A 145 -3.60 -16.78 6.40
CA VAL A 145 -2.44 -17.21 5.58
C VAL A 145 -1.13 -16.60 6.11
N THR A 146 -0.18 -17.43 6.51
CA THR A 146 1.12 -17.03 7.08
C THR A 146 1.93 -16.10 6.18
N GLN A 147 1.97 -16.36 4.88
CA GLN A 147 2.72 -15.55 3.91
C GLN A 147 2.15 -14.12 3.81
N VAL A 148 0.82 -13.98 3.80
CA VAL A 148 0.16 -12.67 3.82
C VAL A 148 0.49 -11.92 5.12
N ARG A 149 0.51 -12.63 6.27
CA ARG A 149 0.91 -12.03 7.55
C ARG A 149 2.36 -11.53 7.54
N GLN A 150 3.27 -12.29 6.94
CA GLN A 150 4.69 -11.91 6.82
C GLN A 150 4.86 -10.67 5.94
N LEU A 151 4.19 -10.63 4.79
CA LEU A 151 4.19 -9.46 3.90
C LEU A 151 3.60 -8.22 4.58
N ALA A 152 2.47 -8.37 5.28
CA ALA A 152 1.87 -7.29 6.05
C ALA A 152 2.78 -6.82 7.21
N THR A 153 3.46 -7.75 7.89
CA THR A 153 4.44 -7.38 8.93
C THR A 153 5.59 -6.56 8.33
N ALA A 154 6.13 -6.99 7.19
CA ALA A 154 7.18 -6.26 6.49
C ALA A 154 6.69 -4.88 6.02
N ALA A 155 5.47 -4.79 5.47
CA ALA A 155 4.85 -3.54 5.06
C ALA A 155 4.68 -2.57 6.24
N ALA A 156 4.22 -3.07 7.40
CA ALA A 156 4.11 -2.28 8.62
C ALA A 156 5.48 -1.76 9.09
N VAL A 157 6.50 -2.62 9.12
CA VAL A 157 7.86 -2.23 9.52
C VAL A 157 8.38 -1.14 8.57
N VAL A 158 8.30 -1.36 7.26
CA VAL A 158 8.72 -0.37 6.26
C VAL A 158 7.94 0.95 6.41
N GLY A 159 6.62 0.88 6.63
CA GLY A 159 5.79 2.05 6.91
C GLY A 159 6.25 2.82 8.15
N LEU A 160 6.61 2.12 9.24
CA LEU A 160 7.11 2.73 10.47
C LEU A 160 8.52 3.33 10.31
N THR A 161 9.36 2.81 9.41
CA THR A 161 10.70 3.40 9.14
C THR A 161 10.62 4.82 8.56
N ILE A 162 9.45 5.25 8.07
CA ILE A 162 9.27 6.64 7.61
C ILE A 162 9.45 7.64 8.75
N ILE A 163 9.18 7.25 10.01
CA ILE A 163 9.35 8.11 11.19
C ILE A 163 10.83 8.49 11.37
N PRO A 164 11.79 7.56 11.55
CA PRO A 164 13.19 7.92 11.68
C PRO A 164 13.75 8.61 10.43
N ILE A 165 13.33 8.22 9.21
CA ILE A 165 13.74 8.92 7.99
C ILE A 165 13.27 10.39 8.01
N THR A 166 12.05 10.64 8.47
CA THR A 166 11.52 12.01 8.59
C THR A 166 12.29 12.81 9.65
N GLY A 167 12.74 12.17 10.72
CA GLY A 167 13.64 12.77 11.72
C GLY A 167 14.93 13.33 11.11
N PHE A 168 15.51 12.63 10.12
CA PHE A 168 16.70 13.13 9.40
C PHE A 168 16.40 14.33 8.48
N ILE A 169 15.14 14.58 8.10
CA ILE A 169 14.76 15.71 7.24
C ILE A 169 14.42 16.94 8.08
N LEU A 170 14.00 16.75 9.34
CA LEU A 170 13.49 17.79 10.21
C LEU A 170 14.42 19.02 10.35
N PRO A 171 15.75 18.88 10.51
CA PRO A 171 16.63 20.05 10.63
C PRO A 171 16.63 20.95 9.38
N VAL A 172 16.46 20.36 8.19
CA VAL A 172 16.37 21.14 6.93
C VAL A 172 15.04 21.87 6.87
N ASN A 173 13.94 21.20 7.29
CA ASN A 173 12.62 21.83 7.34
C ASN A 173 12.59 23.02 8.31
N GLU A 174 13.24 22.89 9.47
CA GLU A 174 13.32 23.96 10.47
C GLU A 174 14.08 25.18 9.94
N LYS A 175 15.21 24.97 9.25
CA LYS A 175 15.97 26.06 8.61
C LYS A 175 15.16 26.76 7.52
N LEU A 176 14.50 26.01 6.65
CA LEU A 176 13.64 26.60 5.61
C LEU A 176 12.44 27.35 6.20
N LEU A 177 11.84 26.84 7.28
CA LEU A 177 10.77 27.55 8.01
C LEU A 177 11.28 28.80 8.74
N ALA A 178 12.54 28.82 9.19
CA ALA A 178 13.16 30.00 9.77
C ALA A 178 13.39 31.07 8.69
N LEU A 179 13.93 30.68 7.53
CA LEU A 179 14.10 31.56 6.37
C LEU A 179 12.79 32.11 5.83
N GLU A 180 11.68 31.37 5.91
CA GLU A 180 10.36 31.87 5.50
C GLU A 180 9.82 32.99 6.40
N LYS A 181 10.19 32.97 7.69
CA LYS A 181 9.77 33.98 8.66
C LYS A 181 10.69 35.20 8.68
N ASP A 182 11.91 35.04 8.19
CA ASP A 182 12.90 36.10 8.12
C ASP A 182 12.69 36.91 6.83
N ASP A 183 12.72 38.23 6.98
CA ASP A 183 12.64 39.16 5.86
C ASP A 183 13.96 39.25 5.07
N SER A 184 15.00 38.53 5.50
CA SER A 184 16.34 38.50 4.89
C SER A 184 16.37 38.09 3.41
N LEU A 185 15.34 37.43 2.89
CA LEU A 185 15.25 37.03 1.48
C LEU A 185 14.47 38.01 0.60
N LYS A 186 13.95 39.12 1.14
CA LYS A 186 13.18 40.11 0.36
C LYS A 186 14.10 40.85 -0.63
N GLY A 187 13.82 40.71 -1.93
CA GLY A 187 14.56 41.37 -2.99
C GLY A 187 15.97 40.79 -3.24
N VAL A 188 16.31 39.68 -2.59
CA VAL A 188 17.60 39.00 -2.74
C VAL A 188 17.64 38.19 -4.03
N SER A 189 18.74 38.28 -4.77
CA SER A 189 18.98 37.50 -5.97
C SER A 189 19.49 36.09 -5.62
N SER A 190 19.24 35.10 -6.48
CA SER A 190 19.83 33.76 -6.36
C SER A 190 21.37 33.75 -6.40
N SER A 191 22.01 34.83 -6.87
CA SER A 191 23.47 34.99 -6.85
C SER A 191 24.03 35.33 -5.47
N ASP A 192 23.20 35.91 -4.60
CA ASP A 192 23.62 36.38 -3.27
C ASP A 192 23.81 35.19 -2.32
N PRO A 193 24.70 35.29 -1.31
CA PRO A 193 24.96 34.18 -0.37
C PRO A 193 23.70 33.63 0.30
N ALA A 194 22.77 34.49 0.72
CA ALA A 194 21.51 34.08 1.32
C ALA A 194 20.58 33.38 0.32
N GLY A 195 20.55 33.83 -0.93
CA GLY A 195 19.81 33.17 -2.01
C GLY A 195 20.36 31.77 -2.32
N LYS A 196 21.68 31.62 -2.33
CA LYS A 196 22.36 30.32 -2.50
C LYS A 196 22.08 29.36 -1.36
N GLU A 197 22.11 29.83 -0.11
CA GLU A 197 21.77 29.00 1.05
C GLU A 197 20.34 28.45 0.97
N ALA A 198 19.37 29.30 0.60
CA ALA A 198 17.99 28.87 0.40
C ALA A 198 17.89 27.76 -0.67
N ASP A 199 18.61 27.92 -1.79
CA ASP A 199 18.63 26.96 -2.89
C ASP A 199 19.30 25.63 -2.48
N GLU A 200 20.40 25.69 -1.73
CA GLU A 200 21.07 24.51 -1.17
C GLU A 200 20.15 23.76 -0.21
N LEU A 201 19.42 24.46 0.65
CA LEU A 201 18.47 23.85 1.59
C LEU A 201 17.30 23.17 0.86
N VAL A 202 16.74 23.79 -0.18
CA VAL A 202 15.67 23.17 -0.99
C VAL A 202 16.19 21.93 -1.73
N ASN A 203 17.41 22.00 -2.29
CA ASN A 203 18.03 20.86 -2.97
C ASN A 203 18.32 19.71 -1.98
N GLU A 204 18.85 20.01 -0.80
CA GLU A 204 19.11 19.01 0.24
C GLU A 204 17.81 18.40 0.78
N TRP A 205 16.76 19.22 0.94
CA TRP A 205 15.43 18.74 1.28
C TRP A 205 14.92 17.74 0.24
N GLU A 206 15.00 18.05 -1.05
CA GLU A 206 14.59 17.11 -2.11
C GLU A 206 15.40 15.82 -2.05
N ARG A 207 16.73 15.91 -1.94
CA ARG A 207 17.61 14.74 -1.90
C ARG A 207 17.25 13.81 -0.75
N ARG A 208 17.00 14.33 0.45
CA ARG A 208 16.56 13.52 1.59
C ARG A 208 15.12 13.05 1.43
N HIS A 209 14.26 13.86 0.82
CA HIS A 209 12.90 13.45 0.51
C HIS A 209 12.88 12.26 -0.45
N LEU A 210 13.81 12.19 -1.40
CA LEU A 210 13.92 11.08 -2.35
C LEU A 210 14.16 9.75 -1.64
N VAL A 211 14.90 9.75 -0.53
CA VAL A 211 15.13 8.55 0.29
C VAL A 211 13.82 7.99 0.85
N ARG A 212 12.84 8.84 1.19
CA ARG A 212 11.51 8.39 1.65
C ARG A 212 10.76 7.57 0.60
N TYR A 213 11.02 7.78 -0.71
CA TYR A 213 10.37 6.98 -1.76
C TYR A 213 10.70 5.51 -1.66
N VAL A 214 11.91 5.16 -1.21
CA VAL A 214 12.28 3.75 -1.05
C VAL A 214 11.33 3.07 -0.05
N SER A 215 11.02 3.73 1.06
CA SER A 215 10.03 3.24 2.03
C SER A 215 8.60 3.27 1.48
N TYR A 216 8.19 4.32 0.76
CA TYR A 216 6.85 4.38 0.16
C TYR A 216 6.62 3.28 -0.88
N ILE A 217 7.59 3.07 -1.78
CA ILE A 217 7.55 2.01 -2.81
C ILE A 217 7.58 0.64 -2.15
N GLY A 218 8.45 0.44 -1.14
CA GLY A 218 8.55 -0.81 -0.40
C GLY A 218 7.26 -1.16 0.33
N GLY A 219 6.69 -0.22 1.10
CA GLY A 219 5.43 -0.41 1.81
C GLY A 219 4.27 -0.71 0.87
N TRP A 220 4.13 0.08 -0.20
CA TRP A 220 3.12 -0.15 -1.23
C TRP A 220 3.28 -1.51 -1.91
N GLY A 221 4.49 -1.87 -2.35
CA GLY A 221 4.76 -3.12 -3.06
C GLY A 221 4.49 -4.35 -2.19
N LEU A 222 4.88 -4.31 -0.91
CA LEU A 222 4.62 -5.39 0.05
C LEU A 222 3.12 -5.53 0.34
N SER A 223 2.41 -4.41 0.55
CA SER A 223 0.97 -4.41 0.79
C SER A 223 0.18 -4.89 -0.44
N LEU A 224 0.59 -4.49 -1.65
CA LEU A 224 0.01 -4.97 -2.91
C LEU A 224 0.27 -6.47 -3.11
N ALA A 225 1.48 -6.96 -2.84
CA ALA A 225 1.79 -8.38 -2.93
C ALA A 225 0.96 -9.20 -1.92
N ALA A 226 0.76 -8.68 -0.71
CA ALA A 226 -0.10 -9.30 0.30
C ALA A 226 -1.56 -9.38 -0.18
N LEU A 227 -2.07 -8.31 -0.81
CA LEU A 227 -3.41 -8.27 -1.38
C LEU A 227 -3.60 -9.29 -2.51
N VAL A 228 -2.67 -9.33 -3.47
CA VAL A 228 -2.72 -10.28 -4.60
C VAL A 228 -2.67 -11.72 -4.10
N LEU A 229 -1.76 -12.03 -3.17
CA LEU A 229 -1.66 -13.36 -2.59
C LEU A 229 -2.92 -13.74 -1.80
N GLY A 230 -3.48 -12.78 -1.03
CA GLY A 230 -4.74 -12.97 -0.33
C GLY A 230 -5.89 -13.31 -1.28
N ALA A 231 -6.02 -12.56 -2.38
CA ALA A 231 -7.03 -12.80 -3.41
C ALA A 231 -6.90 -14.18 -4.07
N LEU A 232 -5.68 -14.59 -4.43
CA LEU A 232 -5.42 -15.90 -5.04
C LEU A 232 -5.82 -17.07 -4.11
N VAL A 233 -5.60 -16.93 -2.80
CA VAL A 233 -6.00 -17.97 -1.84
C VAL A 233 -7.52 -18.07 -1.73
N LEU A 234 -8.26 -16.96 -1.88
CA LEU A 234 -9.72 -16.98 -1.89
C LEU A 234 -10.27 -17.75 -3.09
N GLU A 235 -9.73 -17.48 -4.28
CA GLU A 235 -10.18 -18.14 -5.52
C GLU A 235 -9.96 -19.66 -5.46
N VAL A 236 -8.81 -20.12 -4.95
CA VAL A 236 -8.54 -21.57 -4.80
C VAL A 236 -9.52 -22.23 -3.83
N ASN A 237 -9.87 -21.55 -2.73
CA ASN A 237 -10.80 -22.11 -1.75
C ASN A 237 -12.24 -22.18 -2.26
N GLU A 238 -12.69 -21.21 -3.08
CA GLU A 238 -14.00 -21.29 -3.71
C GLU A 238 -14.10 -22.45 -4.71
N VAL A 239 -13.02 -22.77 -5.43
CA VAL A 239 -12.99 -23.89 -6.39
C VAL A 239 -13.00 -25.26 -5.71
N VAL A 240 -12.43 -25.39 -4.50
CA VAL A 240 -12.34 -26.68 -3.79
C VAL A 240 -13.63 -27.08 -3.06
N VAL A 241 -14.53 -26.12 -2.82
CA VAL A 241 -15.76 -26.33 -2.02
C VAL A 241 -16.99 -26.65 -2.90
N ILE A 242 -16.86 -26.65 -4.23
CA ILE A 242 -17.91 -27.03 -5.20
C ILE A 242 -17.75 -28.49 -5.63
#